data_AF-A0A1B8HT60-F1
#
_entry.id   AF-A0A1B8HT60-F1
#
_cell.length_a   1.000
_cell.length_b   1.000
_cell.length_c   1.000
_cell.angle_alpha   90.00
_cell.angle_beta   90.00
_cell.angle_gamma   90.00
#
_symmetry.space_group_name_H-M   'P 1'
#
loop_
_entity.id
_entity.type
_entity.pdbx_description
1 polymer ?
#
loop_
_entity_poly.entity_id
_entity_poly.type
_entity_poly.pdbx_seq_one_letter_code
_entity_poly.pdbx_strand_id
1 'polypeptide(L)'
;MEYRSQQAKNSDDGVVVFDVEKFHESYPSAKGSDTQLSNAFIKAGMLLRNDKHSCVCNLDEREMLLFLLVAHMDMLQSNIDEGNSAIGRASGASEGSVSVSLDYGTTTNAEKWYTQTPYGAEYWALTSRYRSFLYTLGVTPMPVSRGGYG
;
A
#
# COMPACT_ATOMS: atom_id res chain seq x y z
N MET A 1 -34.15 24.65 -23.51
CA MET A 1 -32.83 24.84 -24.15
C MET A 1 -31.79 24.37 -23.15
N GLU A 2 -31.26 23.17 -23.39
CA GLU A 2 -29.96 22.66 -22.92
C GLU A 2 -29.70 22.70 -21.39
N TYR A 3 -30.27 21.73 -20.65
CA TYR A 3 -29.68 21.19 -19.42
C TYR A 3 -28.46 20.30 -19.77
N ARG A 4 -27.58 20.82 -20.63
CA ARG A 4 -26.41 20.13 -21.19
C ARG A 4 -25.14 20.64 -20.53
N SER A 5 -25.18 20.80 -19.22
CA SER A 5 -23.99 20.74 -18.36
C SER A 5 -23.90 19.35 -17.72
N GLN A 6 -24.25 18.34 -18.51
CA GLN A 6 -23.78 16.97 -18.33
C GLN A 6 -22.26 17.02 -18.15
N GLN A 7 -21.80 16.39 -17.07
CA GLN A 7 -20.59 15.58 -17.11
C GLN A 7 -19.41 16.29 -17.78
N ALA A 8 -18.97 17.40 -17.18
CA ALA A 8 -17.62 17.87 -17.45
C ALA A 8 -16.65 16.82 -16.88
N LYS A 9 -16.33 15.84 -17.74
CA LYS A 9 -15.14 15.01 -17.67
C LYS A 9 -15.00 14.12 -16.42
N ASN A 10 -15.58 12.93 -16.52
CA ASN A 10 -14.84 11.71 -16.14
C ASN A 10 -13.59 11.67 -17.02
N SER A 11 -12.56 12.42 -16.66
CA SER A 11 -11.24 12.25 -17.25
C SER A 11 -10.61 11.07 -16.53
N ASP A 12 -10.23 10.09 -17.31
CA ASP A 12 -9.30 9.01 -17.00
C ASP A 12 -7.96 9.62 -16.52
N ASP A 13 -7.93 10.27 -15.35
CA ASP A 13 -6.76 10.98 -14.80
C ASP A 13 -5.72 10.00 -14.22
N GLY A 14 -6.02 8.70 -14.32
CA GLY A 14 -5.21 7.64 -13.74
C GLY A 14 -5.19 7.72 -12.22
N VAL A 15 -6.30 8.11 -11.58
CA VAL A 15 -6.47 8.25 -10.12
C VAL A 15 -7.65 7.40 -9.67
N VAL A 16 -7.48 6.64 -8.59
CA VAL A 16 -8.53 5.86 -7.94
C VAL A 16 -9.31 6.77 -6.99
N VAL A 17 -10.65 6.78 -7.11
CA VAL A 17 -11.54 7.47 -6.18
C VAL A 17 -11.99 6.49 -5.12
N PHE A 18 -11.97 6.89 -3.85
CA PHE A 18 -12.43 6.04 -2.76
C PHE A 18 -13.95 5.95 -2.73
N ASP A 19 -14.47 4.75 -2.92
CA ASP A 19 -15.89 4.43 -2.79
C ASP A 19 -16.10 3.59 -1.53
N VAL A 20 -16.77 4.20 -0.54
CA VAL A 20 -16.98 3.60 0.78
C VAL A 20 -17.95 2.42 0.71
N GLU A 21 -18.97 2.51 -0.15
CA GLU A 21 -19.97 1.45 -0.32
C GLU A 21 -19.31 0.21 -0.93
N LYS A 22 -18.55 0.39 -2.02
CA LYS A 22 -17.78 -0.67 -2.67
C LYS A 22 -16.74 -1.29 -1.73
N PHE A 23 -16.13 -0.47 -0.87
CA PHE A 23 -15.20 -0.94 0.14
C PHE A 23 -15.88 -1.85 1.17
N HIS A 24 -17.04 -1.47 1.69
CA HIS A 24 -17.80 -2.29 2.63
C HIS A 24 -18.32 -3.60 2.01
N GLU A 25 -18.69 -3.60 0.73
CA GLU A 25 -19.03 -4.83 0.00
C GLU A 25 -17.84 -5.79 -0.09
N SER A 26 -16.64 -5.24 -0.31
CA SER A 26 -15.41 -6.03 -0.46
C SER A 26 -14.84 -6.50 0.89
N TYR A 27 -14.97 -5.67 1.94
CA TYR A 27 -14.42 -5.90 3.28
C TYR A 27 -15.50 -5.69 4.36
N PRO A 28 -16.49 -6.59 4.47
CA PRO A 28 -17.60 -6.44 5.41
C PRO A 28 -17.17 -6.49 6.89
N SER A 29 -15.95 -6.97 7.16
CA SER A 29 -15.37 -7.06 8.50
C SER A 29 -14.79 -5.73 9.01
N ALA A 30 -14.73 -4.69 8.17
CA ALA A 30 -14.23 -3.37 8.56
C ALA A 30 -15.20 -2.69 9.54
N LYS A 31 -14.66 -2.11 10.63
CA LYS A 31 -15.44 -1.52 11.72
C LYS A 31 -15.37 0.01 11.75
N GLY A 32 -14.46 0.62 11.02
CA GLY A 32 -14.25 2.07 11.00
C GLY A 32 -15.44 2.83 10.43
N SER A 33 -15.65 4.04 10.94
CA SER A 33 -16.59 5.01 10.37
C SER A 33 -16.14 5.50 8.99
N ASP A 34 -17.07 6.00 8.17
CA ASP A 34 -16.79 6.56 6.83
C ASP A 34 -15.66 7.59 6.84
N THR A 35 -15.60 8.40 7.90
CA THR A 35 -14.55 9.42 8.08
C THR A 35 -13.19 8.78 8.38
N GLN A 36 -13.15 7.75 9.22
CA GLN A 36 -11.91 7.01 9.51
C GLN A 36 -11.40 6.27 8.28
N LEU A 37 -12.29 5.66 7.51
CA LEU A 37 -11.95 4.95 6.26
C LEU A 37 -11.44 5.94 5.19
N SER A 38 -12.08 7.10 5.05
CA SER A 38 -11.61 8.16 4.14
C SER A 38 -10.21 8.67 4.53
N ASN A 39 -9.97 8.87 5.83
CA ASN A 39 -8.64 9.25 6.33
C ASN A 39 -7.61 8.13 6.13
N ALA A 40 -8.02 6.86 6.28
CA ALA A 40 -7.18 5.71 5.98
C ALA A 40 -6.81 5.65 4.49
N PHE A 41 -7.73 5.98 3.59
CA PHE A 41 -7.46 6.04 2.16
C PHE A 41 -6.44 7.14 1.80
N ILE A 42 -6.55 8.31 2.42
CA ILE A 42 -5.54 9.38 2.25
C ILE A 42 -4.15 8.87 2.67
N LYS A 43 -4.06 8.18 3.81
CA LYS A 43 -2.80 7.56 4.28
C LYS A 43 -2.31 6.46 3.34
N ALA A 44 -3.22 5.63 2.80
CA ALA A 44 -2.89 4.60 1.82
C ALA A 44 -2.27 5.21 0.56
N GLY A 45 -2.78 6.36 0.10
CA GLY A 45 -2.22 7.13 -1.01
C GLY A 45 -0.80 7.66 -0.78
N MET A 46 -0.36 7.80 0.49
CA MET A 46 1.02 8.15 0.83
C MET A 46 1.97 6.95 0.73
N LEU A 47 1.47 5.73 0.92
CA LEU A 47 2.24 4.48 0.80
C LEU A 47 2.30 3.98 -0.64
N LEU A 48 1.16 4.04 -1.34
CA LEU A 48 1.04 3.72 -2.75
C LEU A 48 0.54 4.96 -3.49
N ARG A 49 1.38 5.49 -4.38
CA ARG A 49 1.05 6.67 -5.18
C ARG A 49 -0.26 6.44 -5.95
N ASN A 50 -1.23 7.31 -5.70
CA ASN A 50 -2.52 7.32 -6.38
C ASN A 50 -2.57 8.42 -7.44
N ASP A 51 -1.62 8.37 -8.37
CA ASP A 51 -1.53 9.32 -9.47
C ASP A 51 -1.05 8.62 -10.74
N LYS A 52 -1.15 9.29 -11.89
CA LYS A 52 -0.79 8.73 -13.21
C LYS A 52 0.65 8.21 -13.32
N HIS A 53 1.54 8.59 -12.40
CA HIS A 53 2.93 8.14 -12.38
C HIS A 53 3.17 7.03 -11.34
N SER A 54 2.13 6.40 -10.83
CA SER A 54 2.25 5.21 -9.99
C SER A 54 2.97 4.08 -10.73
N CYS A 55 3.68 3.23 -9.99
CA CYS A 55 4.26 2.00 -10.54
C CYS A 55 3.19 0.97 -10.94
N VAL A 56 1.98 1.12 -10.38
CA VAL A 56 0.82 0.29 -10.71
C VAL A 56 0.02 0.99 -11.80
N CYS A 57 0.24 0.60 -13.06
CA CYS A 57 -0.42 1.20 -14.22
C CYS A 57 -1.90 0.78 -14.36
N ASN A 58 -2.27 -0.40 -13.84
CA ASN A 58 -3.65 -0.88 -13.90
C ASN A 58 -4.46 -0.26 -12.76
N LEU A 59 -5.54 0.44 -13.09
CA LEU A 59 -6.39 1.12 -12.11
C LEU A 59 -7.13 0.16 -11.18
N ASP A 60 -7.57 -0.98 -11.71
CA ASP A 60 -8.27 -2.01 -10.93
C ASP A 60 -7.33 -2.63 -9.88
N GLU A 61 -6.10 -2.94 -10.29
CA GLU A 61 -5.06 -3.45 -9.38
C GLU A 61 -4.68 -2.42 -8.32
N ARG A 62 -4.59 -1.14 -8.71
CA ARG A 62 -4.26 -0.06 -7.77
C ARG A 62 -5.38 0.13 -6.75
N GLU A 63 -6.63 0.09 -7.19
CA GLU A 63 -7.78 0.20 -6.31
C GLU A 63 -7.78 -0.93 -5.28
N MET A 64 -7.61 -2.18 -5.72
CA MET A 64 -7.50 -3.33 -4.82
C MET A 64 -6.37 -3.14 -3.79
N LEU A 65 -5.19 -2.71 -4.23
CA LEU A 65 -4.04 -2.50 -3.34
C LEU A 65 -4.28 -1.38 -2.33
N LEU A 66 -4.93 -0.29 -2.75
CA LEU A 66 -5.32 0.80 -1.84
C LEU A 66 -6.38 0.34 -0.84
N PHE A 67 -7.36 -0.46 -1.27
CA PHE A 67 -8.39 -0.99 -0.38
C PHE A 67 -7.81 -1.98 0.64
N LEU A 68 -6.86 -2.83 0.24
CA LEU A 68 -6.12 -3.69 1.18
C LEU A 68 -5.38 -2.87 2.25
N LEU A 69 -4.79 -1.74 1.89
CA LEU A 69 -4.13 -0.83 2.85
C LEU A 69 -5.14 -0.18 3.80
N VAL A 70 -6.31 0.23 3.30
CA VAL A 70 -7.38 0.78 4.14
C VAL A 70 -7.86 -0.26 5.14
N ALA A 71 -8.15 -1.48 4.69
CA ALA A 71 -8.56 -2.59 5.55
C ALA A 71 -7.49 -2.96 6.58
N HIS A 72 -6.21 -2.94 6.19
CA HIS A 72 -5.09 -3.12 7.12
C HIS A 72 -5.09 -2.07 8.23
N MET A 73 -5.24 -0.79 7.89
CA MET A 73 -5.26 0.30 8.86
C MET A 73 -6.48 0.26 9.78
N ASP A 74 -7.65 -0.09 9.23
CA ASP A 74 -8.89 -0.25 10.01
C ASP A 74 -8.78 -1.41 11.01
N MET A 75 -8.22 -2.53 10.57
CA MET A 75 -8.01 -3.69 11.44
C MET A 75 -6.96 -3.40 12.52
N LEU A 76 -5.89 -2.68 12.20
CA LEU A 76 -4.92 -2.23 13.21
C LEU A 76 -5.59 -1.33 14.25
N GLN A 77 -6.42 -0.38 13.82
CA GLN A 77 -7.15 0.50 14.73
C GLN A 77 -8.13 -0.30 15.61
N SER A 78 -8.84 -1.26 15.03
CA SER A 78 -9.77 -2.14 15.76
C SER A 78 -9.05 -2.99 16.81
N ASN A 79 -7.85 -3.52 16.50
CA ASN A 79 -7.03 -4.25 17.46
C ASN A 79 -6.60 -3.38 18.65
N ILE A 80 -6.30 -2.09 18.41
CA ILE A 80 -5.96 -1.13 19.48
C ILE A 80 -7.18 -0.90 20.39
N ASP A 81 -8.36 -0.68 19.80
CA ASP A 81 -9.63 -0.49 20.53
C ASP A 81 -10.02 -1.72 21.37
N GLU A 82 -9.73 -2.92 20.86
CA GLU A 82 -9.94 -4.20 21.57
C GLU A 82 -8.87 -4.48 22.66
N GLY A 83 -7.94 -3.54 22.89
CA GLY A 83 -6.91 -3.64 23.92
C GLY A 83 -5.67 -4.44 23.49
N ASN A 84 -5.59 -4.89 22.23
CA ASN A 84 -4.47 -5.61 21.67
C ASN A 84 -3.49 -4.64 20.98
N SER A 85 -2.90 -3.73 21.77
CA SER A 85 -2.08 -2.59 21.29
C SER A 85 -0.63 -2.96 20.87
N ALA A 86 -0.40 -4.18 20.39
CA ALA A 86 0.93 -4.65 19.99
C ALA A 86 1.35 -4.11 18.61
N ILE A 87 1.57 -2.80 18.51
CA ILE A 87 2.22 -2.18 17.35
C ILE A 87 3.72 -2.32 17.57
N GLY A 88 4.43 -2.95 16.62
CA GLY A 88 5.89 -3.17 16.68
C GLY A 88 6.68 -1.97 17.23
N ARG A 89 6.96 -2.02 18.53
CA ARG A 89 7.53 -0.96 19.38
C ARG A 89 6.64 0.28 19.49
N ALA A 90 5.70 0.24 20.44
CA ALA A 90 5.42 1.43 21.24
C ALA A 90 6.76 1.93 21.81
N SER A 91 7.31 2.99 21.20
CA SER A 91 8.30 3.83 21.87
C SER A 91 7.59 4.52 23.04
N GLY A 92 7.43 3.78 24.14
CA GLY A 92 6.99 4.25 25.45
C GLY A 92 5.48 4.20 25.72
N ALA A 93 4.98 3.04 26.15
CA ALA A 93 4.19 2.88 27.38
C ALA A 93 3.77 1.41 27.57
N SER A 94 3.96 0.91 28.79
CA SER A 94 3.51 -0.37 29.36
C SER A 94 2.02 -0.67 29.04
N GLU A 95 1.48 -1.89 29.01
CA GLU A 95 1.65 -3.05 29.88
C GLU A 95 0.89 -4.25 29.25
N GLY A 96 1.51 -5.43 29.19
CA GLY A 96 0.85 -6.74 29.10
C GLY A 96 -0.22 -6.97 28.02
N SER A 97 0.18 -7.32 26.79
CA SER A 97 -0.72 -8.02 25.86
C SER A 97 0.05 -9.11 25.13
N VAL A 98 -0.47 -10.33 25.24
CA VAL A 98 0.09 -11.57 24.71
C VAL A 98 0.35 -11.43 23.20
N SER A 99 1.61 -11.23 22.83
CA SER A 99 2.03 -11.23 21.44
C SER A 99 2.13 -12.69 20.97
N VAL A 100 1.19 -13.12 20.13
CA VAL A 100 1.35 -14.38 19.38
C VAL A 100 2.43 -14.13 18.33
N SER A 101 3.68 -14.36 18.72
CA SER A 101 4.82 -14.30 17.82
C SER A 101 4.76 -15.49 16.85
N LEU A 102 4.20 -15.29 15.66
CA LEU A 102 4.54 -16.15 14.52
C LEU A 102 6.00 -15.85 14.15
N ASP A 103 6.81 -16.90 14.05
CA ASP A 103 8.23 -16.86 13.69
C ASP A 103 8.41 -16.26 12.29
N TYR A 104 8.59 -14.94 12.21
CA TYR A 104 9.00 -14.24 11.01
C TYR A 104 10.51 -13.97 11.15
N GLY A 105 11.33 -14.64 10.33
CA GLY A 105 12.79 -14.56 10.31
C GLY A 105 13.35 -13.14 10.06
N THR A 106 14.62 -12.97 9.69
CA THR A 106 15.28 -11.65 9.54
C THR A 106 14.61 -10.76 8.49
N THR A 107 13.55 -10.08 8.90
CA THR A 107 12.69 -9.23 8.09
C THR A 107 13.04 -7.75 8.29
N THR A 108 12.95 -6.97 7.21
CA THR A 108 13.10 -5.50 7.25
C THR A 108 12.01 -4.85 8.14
N ASN A 109 12.31 -3.74 8.81
CA ASN A 109 11.33 -3.07 9.71
C ASN A 109 9.99 -2.73 9.03
N ALA A 110 9.97 -2.51 7.71
CA ALA A 110 8.75 -2.25 6.96
C ALA A 110 7.86 -3.50 6.83
N GLU A 111 8.44 -4.66 6.51
CA GLU A 111 7.70 -5.91 6.38
C GLU A 111 7.01 -6.31 7.68
N LYS A 112 7.67 -6.11 8.83
CA LYS A 112 7.07 -6.35 10.16
C LYS A 112 5.77 -5.58 10.39
N TRP A 113 5.62 -4.39 9.81
CA TRP A 113 4.40 -3.60 9.97
C TRP A 113 3.24 -4.19 9.16
N TYR A 114 3.52 -4.57 7.90
CA TYR A 114 2.53 -5.16 6.99
C TYR A 114 2.05 -6.53 7.46
N THR A 115 2.92 -7.37 8.04
CA THR A 115 2.56 -8.72 8.51
C THR A 115 1.75 -8.74 9.81
N GLN A 116 1.44 -7.60 10.42
CA GLN A 116 0.59 -7.52 11.62
C GLN A 116 -0.87 -7.91 11.36
N THR A 117 -1.32 -7.92 10.11
CA THR A 117 -2.70 -8.27 9.73
C THR A 117 -2.69 -9.13 8.46
N PRO A 118 -3.71 -9.96 8.21
CA PRO A 118 -3.80 -10.74 6.96
C PRO A 118 -3.85 -9.83 5.72
N TYR A 119 -4.58 -8.72 5.76
CA TYR A 119 -4.69 -7.77 4.63
C TYR A 119 -3.34 -7.11 4.28
N GLY A 120 -2.58 -6.71 5.29
CA GLY A 120 -1.25 -6.15 5.11
C GLY A 120 -0.24 -7.18 4.59
N ALA A 121 -0.32 -8.43 5.04
CA ALA A 121 0.52 -9.52 4.54
C ALA A 121 0.23 -9.82 3.05
N GLU A 122 -1.04 -9.80 2.66
CA GLU A 122 -1.46 -9.95 1.26
C GLU A 122 -0.96 -8.79 0.40
N TYR A 123 -1.14 -7.54 0.85
CA TYR A 123 -0.60 -6.37 0.17
C TYR A 123 0.92 -6.48 -0.02
N TRP A 124 1.65 -6.93 1.00
CA TRP A 124 3.08 -7.16 0.90
C TRP A 124 3.39 -8.22 -0.16
N ALA A 125 2.74 -9.37 -0.13
CA ALA A 125 2.96 -10.42 -1.13
C ALA A 125 2.71 -9.92 -2.57
N LEU A 126 1.58 -9.25 -2.81
CA LEU A 126 1.18 -8.74 -4.13
C LEU A 126 2.13 -7.66 -4.66
N THR A 127 2.62 -6.78 -3.78
CA THR A 127 3.54 -5.71 -4.17
C THR A 127 4.98 -6.15 -4.36
N SER A 128 5.32 -7.43 -4.11
CA SER A 128 6.69 -7.96 -4.24
C SER A 128 7.33 -7.65 -5.61
N ARG A 129 6.53 -7.73 -6.68
CA ARG A 129 6.95 -7.39 -8.06
C ARG A 129 7.37 -5.94 -8.24
N TYR A 130 6.76 -5.01 -7.48
CA TYR A 130 7.03 -3.57 -7.56
C TYR A 130 8.19 -3.15 -6.66
N ARG A 131 8.61 -4.02 -5.73
CA ARG A 131 9.65 -3.74 -4.73
C ARG A 131 11.00 -4.39 -5.06
N SER A 132 11.04 -5.23 -6.09
CA SER A 132 12.26 -5.87 -6.58
C SER A 132 12.92 -5.03 -7.68
N PHE A 133 14.14 -4.54 -7.46
CA PHE A 133 14.96 -3.89 -8.48
C PHE A 133 15.65 -4.94 -9.35
N LEU A 134 15.41 -4.93 -10.67
CA LEU A 134 16.23 -5.69 -11.61
C LEU A 134 17.47 -4.86 -11.95
N TYR A 135 18.60 -5.19 -11.35
CA TYR A 135 19.88 -4.54 -11.66
C TYR A 135 20.34 -5.02 -13.04
N THR A 136 20.06 -4.25 -14.09
CA THR A 136 20.63 -4.52 -15.41
C THR A 136 22.07 -4.02 -15.40
N LEU A 137 23.04 -4.92 -15.25
CA LEU A 137 24.45 -4.59 -15.42
C LEU A 137 24.67 -4.18 -16.88
N GLY A 138 24.68 -2.87 -17.12
CA GLY A 138 25.09 -2.29 -18.39
C GLY A 138 26.57 -2.55 -18.60
N VAL A 139 26.93 -3.70 -19.16
CA VAL A 139 28.24 -3.93 -19.76
C VAL A 139 28.30 -3.13 -21.06
N THR A 140 28.47 -1.82 -20.98
CA THR A 140 28.90 -1.05 -22.14
C THR A 140 30.36 -1.41 -22.42
N PRO A 141 30.70 -2.05 -23.56
CA PRO A 141 32.09 -2.29 -23.90
C PRO A 141 32.80 -0.93 -24.01
N MET A 142 33.79 -0.71 -23.15
CA MET A 142 34.60 0.50 -23.23
C MET A 142 35.49 0.40 -24.47
N PRO A 143 35.39 1.32 -25.44
CA PRO A 143 36.25 1.31 -26.61
C PRO A 143 37.67 1.72 -26.19
N VAL A 144 38.56 0.75 -26.02
CA VAL A 144 39.99 1.02 -25.85
C VAL A 144 40.63 1.27 -27.22
N SER A 145 41.03 2.51 -27.50
CA SER A 145 41.82 2.82 -28.69
C SER A 145 43.23 2.27 -28.52
N ARG A 146 43.55 1.17 -29.19
CA ARG A 146 44.92 0.64 -29.32
C ARG A 146 45.61 1.28 -30.51
N GLY A 147 45.75 2.60 -30.47
CA GLY A 147 46.61 3.33 -31.40
C GLY A 147 48.07 2.96 -31.13
N GLY A 148 48.59 1.99 -31.89
CA GLY A 148 50.01 1.66 -31.91
C GLY A 148 50.81 2.81 -32.52
N TYR A 149 51.81 3.30 -31.77
CA TYR A 149 52.83 4.16 -32.33
C TYR A 149 53.84 3.27 -33.07
N GLY A 150 53.85 3.39 -34.40
CA GLY A 150 54.95 2.97 -35.26
C GLY A 150 56.00 4.07 -35.41
#